data_AF-A0A957DWX1-F1
#
_entry.id   AF-A0A957DWX1-F1
#
_cell.length_a   1.000
_cell.length_b   1.000
_cell.length_c   1.000
_cell.angle_alpha   90.00
_cell.angle_beta   90.00
_cell.angle_gamma   90.00
#
_symmetry.space_group_name_H-M   'P 1'
#
loop_
_entity.id
_entity.type
_entity.pdbx_description
1 polymer ?
#
loop_
_entity_poly.entity_id
_entity_poly.type
_entity_poly.pdbx_seq_one_letter_code
_entity_poly.pdbx_strand_id
1 'polypeptide(L)'
;MALGIPSLLLRQLYTNGSLQNIDGGVVFTVKNRLTDTQITNLHAVKFDGKAVPLDALTLDLGDGELLTVADLAANPIDFPLRRVLNIISAIDPLATGKHKIEVQFSAPTYGKLTLKVEGAISEVHEHRIKIPRDNNDDYKPEIIKERQSFVEKLTGVQLKHIPHYSFDPHITNGNIENFVGVAQIPIGIAGPLHIHGEHVQDEEVFVPMATTEGTLVASYNRGMKILNLSGGVTCSVVGDAMQRAPVFVFENAREARDFVSWVEDHMFEIRDHAEATSSVAKLSYIDPYLASKFAYLRFNYTTGDAAGQNMVGRATFAACGWILEEYPGIKHFYLESNLATDKKASQVNIMHTRGKRVTAEAIINRDVLIQNMRVEPETLAYHASIANVGAILSGANNNGAHSANGITAMFIATGQDVANVSESSAAIAYTEMQPDGDLYMSITIPSLIVATYGGGVGLATQNESLELLGCVGRNKVNRFAEIVAGVVLAGEISLASAISSSDWVSSHEKYGRNR
;
A
#
# COMPACT_ATOMS: atom_id res chain seq x y z
N MET A 1 4.32 33.80 3.59
CA MET A 1 5.32 33.32 4.58
C MET A 1 5.93 32.06 4.02
N ALA A 2 7.26 31.96 3.95
CA ALA A 2 7.91 30.72 3.53
C ALA A 2 7.57 29.63 4.57
N LEU A 3 6.95 28.54 4.12
CA LEU A 3 6.76 27.36 4.97
C LEU A 3 8.15 26.88 5.39
N GLY A 4 8.44 26.91 6.70
CA GLY A 4 9.64 26.27 7.22
C GLY A 4 9.58 24.78 6.87
N ILE A 5 10.63 24.26 6.23
CA ILE A 5 10.69 22.82 5.97
C ILE A 5 11.23 22.14 7.24
N PRO A 6 10.48 21.20 7.85
CA PRO A 6 10.97 20.41 8.97
C PRO A 6 12.37 19.86 8.70
N SER A 7 13.28 20.00 9.65
CA SER A 7 14.68 19.57 9.49
C SER A 7 14.83 18.09 9.07
N LEU A 8 13.85 17.26 9.43
CA LEU A 8 13.76 15.85 9.08
C LEU A 8 13.49 15.61 7.59
N LEU A 9 12.71 16.48 6.93
CA LEU A 9 12.51 16.45 5.47
C LEU A 9 13.76 16.89 4.73
N LEU A 10 14.45 17.92 5.22
CA LEU A 10 15.69 18.38 4.61
C LEU A 10 16.71 17.25 4.57
N ARG A 11 16.87 16.48 5.65
CA ARG A 11 17.75 15.30 5.68
C ARG A 11 17.50 14.30 4.56
N GLN A 12 16.26 14.16 4.09
CA GLN A 12 15.94 13.25 3.00
C GLN A 12 16.48 13.71 1.64
N LEU A 13 16.88 14.98 1.50
CA LEU A 13 17.52 15.46 0.28
C LEU A 13 18.89 14.79 0.06
N TYR A 14 19.57 14.38 1.11
CA TYR A 14 20.83 13.62 0.98
C TYR A 14 20.58 12.21 0.44
N THR A 15 21.36 11.81 -0.55
CA THR A 15 21.34 10.44 -1.08
C THR A 15 22.27 9.58 -0.24
N ASN A 16 21.70 8.67 0.57
CA ASN A 16 22.48 7.83 1.46
C ASN A 16 23.47 6.94 0.67
N GLY A 17 24.71 6.85 1.13
CA GLY A 17 25.79 6.12 0.45
C GLY A 17 26.38 6.83 -0.77
N SER A 18 26.03 8.10 -1.01
CA SER A 18 26.61 8.89 -2.11
C SER A 18 27.95 9.55 -1.77
N LEU A 19 28.35 9.61 -0.50
CA LEU A 19 29.63 10.21 -0.11
C LEU A 19 30.79 9.32 -0.58
N GLN A 20 31.64 9.85 -1.45
CA GLN A 20 32.77 9.14 -2.03
C GLN A 20 33.99 10.05 -2.16
N ASN A 21 35.18 9.46 -1.98
CA ASN A 21 36.42 10.09 -2.42
C ASN A 21 36.55 9.84 -3.93
N ILE A 22 36.84 10.89 -4.68
CA ILE A 22 37.08 10.85 -6.13
C ILE A 22 38.43 11.47 -6.44
N ASP A 23 38.93 11.26 -7.65
CA ASP A 23 40.15 11.92 -8.10
C ASP A 23 39.97 13.45 -8.05
N GLY A 24 40.77 14.11 -7.20
CA GLY A 24 40.73 15.56 -7.02
C GLY A 24 39.72 16.07 -5.97
N GLY A 25 39.05 15.21 -5.21
CA GLY A 25 38.20 15.67 -4.11
C GLY A 25 37.25 14.66 -3.49
N VAL A 26 36.17 15.20 -2.91
CA VAL A 26 35.10 14.46 -2.25
C VAL A 26 33.78 14.85 -2.89
N VAL A 27 32.95 13.86 -3.23
CA VAL A 27 31.63 14.09 -3.82
C VAL A 27 30.53 13.48 -2.95
N PHE A 28 29.38 14.14 -2.92
CA PHE A 28 28.14 13.53 -2.47
C PHE A 28 26.95 14.07 -3.24
N THR A 29 25.83 13.37 -3.13
CA THR A 29 24.66 13.61 -3.97
C THR A 29 23.47 14.09 -3.17
N VAL A 30 22.87 15.18 -3.63
CA VAL A 30 21.58 15.72 -3.16
C VAL A 30 20.52 15.42 -4.22
N LYS A 31 19.36 14.92 -3.82
CA LYS A 31 18.22 14.63 -4.70
C LYS A 31 17.02 15.43 -4.23
N ASN A 32 16.34 16.13 -5.15
CA ASN A 32 15.10 16.81 -4.79
C ASN A 32 14.03 15.77 -4.44
N ARG A 33 13.51 15.84 -3.21
CA ARG A 33 12.40 15.02 -2.72
C ARG A 33 11.23 15.86 -2.20
N LEU A 34 11.26 17.16 -2.45
CA LEU A 34 10.25 18.12 -2.01
C LEU A 34 9.25 18.36 -3.15
N THR A 35 9.18 19.57 -3.68
CA THR A 35 8.45 19.90 -4.91
C THR A 35 9.39 20.55 -5.92
N ASP A 36 8.90 20.75 -7.13
CA ASP A 36 9.64 21.48 -8.16
C ASP A 36 10.05 22.86 -7.65
N THR A 37 11.33 23.20 -7.83
CA THR A 37 11.93 24.45 -7.39
C THR A 37 13.16 24.75 -8.23
N GLN A 38 13.76 25.92 -8.00
CA GLN A 38 15.12 26.23 -8.42
C GLN A 38 16.08 26.26 -7.23
N ILE A 39 17.36 26.07 -7.51
CA ILE A 39 18.45 26.41 -6.58
C ILE A 39 19.09 27.70 -7.08
N THR A 40 19.19 28.69 -6.21
CA THR A 40 19.71 30.02 -6.55
C THR A 40 21.10 30.29 -5.98
N ASN A 41 21.49 29.59 -4.93
CA ASN A 41 22.79 29.81 -4.28
C ASN A 41 23.22 28.59 -3.46
N LEU A 42 24.53 28.33 -3.42
CA LEU A 42 25.19 27.42 -2.48
C LEU A 42 26.03 28.25 -1.52
N HIS A 43 25.60 28.35 -0.26
CA HIS A 43 26.20 29.23 0.75
C HIS A 43 27.36 28.58 1.51
N ALA A 44 27.28 27.28 1.77
CA ALA A 44 28.32 26.58 2.52
C ALA A 44 28.22 25.07 2.35
N VAL A 45 29.37 24.41 2.36
CA VAL A 45 29.50 22.96 2.57
C VAL A 45 30.50 22.75 3.70
N LYS A 46 30.20 21.86 4.65
CA LYS A 46 31.12 21.48 5.72
C LYS A 46 31.19 19.98 5.88
N PHE A 47 32.39 19.49 6.16
CA PHE A 47 32.66 18.11 6.58
C PHE A 47 33.26 18.12 7.99
N ASP A 48 32.66 17.40 8.93
CA ASP A 48 33.06 17.33 10.35
C ASP A 48 33.27 18.71 11.00
N GLY A 49 32.43 19.67 10.61
CA GLY A 49 32.49 21.06 11.07
C GLY A 49 33.51 21.95 10.35
N LYS A 50 34.37 21.39 9.49
CA LYS A 50 35.32 22.16 8.65
C LYS A 50 34.64 22.64 7.38
N ALA A 51 34.67 23.96 7.14
CA ALA A 51 34.09 24.55 5.95
C ALA A 51 34.98 24.37 4.72
N VAL A 52 34.36 24.06 3.58
CA VAL A 52 35.00 24.03 2.28
C VAL A 52 34.93 25.44 1.67
N PRO A 53 36.05 26.00 1.15
CA PRO A 53 36.05 27.25 0.39
C PRO A 53 35.08 27.20 -0.81
N LEU A 54 34.36 28.28 -1.10
CA LEU A 54 33.34 28.30 -2.17
C LEU A 54 33.93 28.14 -3.58
N ASP A 55 35.17 28.58 -3.77
CA ASP A 55 35.96 28.40 -4.99
C ASP A 55 36.47 26.95 -5.17
N ALA A 56 36.43 26.14 -4.10
CA ALA A 56 36.70 24.71 -4.13
C ALA A 56 35.43 23.85 -4.28
N LEU A 57 34.26 24.47 -4.55
CA LEU A 57 32.99 23.78 -4.74
C LEU A 57 32.52 23.85 -6.19
N THR A 58 32.15 22.69 -6.72
CA THR A 58 31.58 22.55 -8.06
C THR A 58 30.31 21.70 -7.98
N LEU A 59 29.37 21.96 -8.87
CA LEU A 59 28.09 21.29 -8.98
C LEU A 59 27.98 20.55 -10.30
N ASP A 60 27.45 19.33 -10.28
CA ASP A 60 27.14 18.53 -11.47
C ASP A 60 25.67 18.09 -11.43
N LEU A 61 24.92 18.38 -12.49
CA LEU A 61 23.49 18.08 -12.59
C LEU A 61 23.20 16.65 -13.07
N GLY A 62 24.22 15.80 -13.15
CA GLY A 62 24.13 14.40 -13.57
C GLY A 62 24.24 14.19 -15.08
N ASP A 63 24.47 15.25 -15.84
CA ASP A 63 24.73 15.27 -17.28
C ASP A 63 26.22 15.51 -17.61
N GLY A 64 27.06 15.70 -16.59
CA GLY A 64 28.50 15.91 -16.73
C GLY A 64 28.89 17.37 -16.95
N GLU A 65 27.94 18.30 -16.95
CA GLU A 65 28.21 19.73 -16.98
C GLU A 65 28.57 20.22 -15.56
N LEU A 66 29.71 20.90 -15.44
CA LEU A 66 30.22 21.41 -14.18
C LEU A 66 29.93 22.90 -14.02
N LEU A 67 29.24 23.27 -12.93
CA LEU A 67 28.89 24.64 -12.58
C LEU A 67 29.64 25.08 -11.32
N THR A 68 30.22 26.28 -11.33
CA THR A 68 30.78 26.86 -10.11
C THR A 68 29.69 27.48 -9.24
N VAL A 69 30.01 27.75 -7.98
CA VAL A 69 29.09 28.49 -7.08
C VAL A 69 28.78 29.89 -7.64
N ALA A 70 29.72 30.52 -8.34
CA ALA A 70 29.51 31.83 -8.96
C ALA A 70 28.54 31.74 -10.16
N ASP A 71 28.64 30.68 -10.97
CA ASP A 71 27.73 30.44 -12.10
C ASP A 71 26.30 30.21 -11.61
N LEU A 72 26.14 29.43 -10.54
CA LEU A 72 24.84 29.19 -9.90
C LEU A 72 24.20 30.49 -9.39
N ALA A 73 25.01 31.39 -8.79
CA ALA A 73 24.54 32.67 -8.29
C ALA A 73 24.11 33.62 -9.42
N ALA A 74 24.76 33.53 -10.59
CA ALA A 74 24.42 34.31 -11.78
C ALA A 74 23.20 33.74 -12.51
N ASN A 75 23.09 32.41 -12.60
CA ASN A 75 22.05 31.68 -13.32
C ASN A 75 21.47 30.57 -12.43
N PRO A 76 20.32 30.83 -11.75
CA PRO A 76 19.62 29.81 -10.99
C PRO A 76 19.30 28.58 -11.84
N ILE A 77 19.45 27.40 -11.25
CA ILE A 77 19.22 26.12 -11.93
C ILE A 77 17.86 25.54 -11.55
N ASP A 78 17.19 24.91 -12.52
CA ASP A 78 16.01 24.11 -12.27
C ASP A 78 16.38 22.84 -11.50
N PHE A 79 15.69 22.62 -10.40
CA PHE A 79 15.84 21.44 -9.56
C PHE A 79 14.45 20.80 -9.36
N PRO A 80 13.88 20.18 -10.41
CA PRO A 80 12.56 19.56 -10.32
C PRO A 80 12.59 18.32 -9.42
N LEU A 81 11.41 17.85 -9.01
CA LEU A 81 11.23 16.67 -8.18
C LEU A 81 11.97 15.47 -8.78
N ARG A 82 12.72 14.74 -7.94
CA ARG A 82 13.60 13.61 -8.28
C ARG A 82 14.89 13.98 -9.05
N ARG A 83 15.12 15.23 -9.44
CA ARG A 83 16.42 15.64 -10.01
C ARG A 83 17.52 15.48 -8.98
N VAL A 84 18.71 15.16 -9.48
CA VAL A 84 19.91 14.92 -8.70
C VAL A 84 20.92 16.05 -8.94
N LEU A 85 21.66 16.38 -7.89
CA LEU A 85 22.74 17.36 -7.87
C LEU A 85 23.93 16.74 -7.13
N ASN A 86 25.04 16.56 -7.82
CA ASN A 86 26.31 16.16 -7.22
C ASN A 86 27.05 17.42 -6.74
N ILE A 87 27.51 17.40 -5.50
CA ILE A 87 28.33 18.47 -4.91
C ILE A 87 29.74 17.93 -4.79
N ILE A 88 30.66 18.51 -5.56
CA ILE A 88 32.07 18.14 -5.62
C ILE A 88 32.85 19.18 -4.83
N SER A 89 33.66 18.70 -3.87
CA SER A 89 34.51 19.51 -3.02
C SER A 89 35.98 19.16 -3.29
N ALA A 90 36.75 20.12 -3.80
CA ALA A 90 38.18 19.98 -4.03
C ALA A 90 38.96 20.08 -2.70
N ILE A 91 38.85 19.02 -1.89
CA ILE A 91 39.49 18.88 -0.58
C ILE A 91 40.25 17.54 -0.51
N ASP A 92 41.08 17.39 0.51
CA ASP A 92 41.73 16.10 0.78
C ASP A 92 40.68 15.00 1.00
N PRO A 93 40.97 13.75 0.57
CA PRO A 93 40.10 12.60 0.80
C PRO A 93 39.71 12.45 2.27
N LEU A 94 38.43 12.15 2.54
CA LEU A 94 38.00 11.83 3.90
C LEU A 94 38.42 10.39 4.25
N ALA A 95 38.69 10.16 5.54
CA ALA A 95 39.02 8.83 6.04
C ALA A 95 37.84 7.85 5.85
N THR A 96 38.12 6.54 5.90
CA THR A 96 37.05 5.54 5.99
C THR A 96 36.30 5.71 7.32
N GLY A 97 34.97 5.76 7.29
CA GLY A 97 34.15 6.00 8.47
C GLY A 97 32.99 6.95 8.23
N LYS A 98 32.34 7.37 9.32
CA LYS A 98 31.22 8.32 9.29
C LYS A 98 31.71 9.76 9.36
N HIS A 99 31.12 10.62 8.54
CA HIS A 99 31.42 12.05 8.47
C HIS A 99 30.14 12.87 8.56
N LYS A 100 30.15 13.95 9.35
CA LYS A 100 29.06 14.91 9.43
C LYS A 100 29.13 15.85 8.25
N ILE A 101 28.06 15.94 7.47
CA ILE A 101 27.95 16.83 6.32
C ILE A 101 26.93 17.91 6.64
N GLU A 102 27.31 19.17 6.45
CA GLU A 102 26.41 20.32 6.50
C GLU A 102 26.41 21.03 5.14
N VAL A 103 25.24 21.27 4.56
CA VAL A 103 25.07 21.99 3.30
C VAL A 103 24.06 23.11 3.49
N GLN A 104 24.41 24.31 3.05
CA GLN A 104 23.52 25.46 3.06
C GLN A 104 23.30 25.94 1.64
N PHE A 105 22.05 26.01 1.20
CA PHE A 105 21.68 26.50 -0.14
C PHE A 105 20.41 27.35 -0.07
N SER A 106 20.06 28.03 -1.16
CA SER A 106 18.83 28.81 -1.27
C SER A 106 17.99 28.36 -2.44
N ALA A 107 16.68 28.38 -2.22
CA ALA A 107 15.66 28.07 -3.21
C ALA A 107 14.55 29.14 -3.11
N PRO A 108 14.03 29.70 -4.22
CA PRO A 108 13.02 30.76 -4.17
C PRO A 108 11.80 30.40 -3.33
N THR A 109 11.35 29.15 -3.45
CA THR A 109 10.14 28.64 -2.76
C THR A 109 10.33 28.50 -1.25
N TYR A 110 11.56 28.27 -0.79
CA TYR A 110 11.83 27.84 0.59
C TYR A 110 12.82 28.73 1.36
N GLY A 111 13.39 29.75 0.71
CA GLY A 111 14.44 30.57 1.28
C GLY A 111 15.74 29.81 1.50
N LYS A 112 16.43 30.12 2.60
CA LYS A 112 17.71 29.49 2.95
C LYS A 112 17.50 28.18 3.69
N LEU A 113 18.02 27.10 3.13
CA LEU A 113 17.91 25.74 3.67
C LEU A 113 19.25 25.29 4.23
N THR A 114 19.21 24.62 5.39
CA THR A 114 20.39 24.01 6.03
C THR A 114 20.16 22.53 6.23
N LEU A 115 20.89 21.73 5.47
CA LEU A 115 20.94 20.28 5.52
C LEU A 115 22.05 19.84 6.49
N LYS A 116 21.75 18.98 7.46
CA LYS A 116 22.73 18.34 8.35
C LYS A 116 22.51 16.84 8.38
N VAL A 117 23.47 16.07 7.86
CA VAL A 117 23.39 14.60 7.70
C VAL A 117 24.71 13.92 8.07
N GLU A 118 24.70 12.60 8.19
CA GLU A 118 25.91 11.79 8.30
C GLU A 118 26.06 10.94 7.04
N GLY A 119 27.19 11.09 6.35
CA GLY A 119 27.62 10.22 5.27
C GLY A 119 28.67 9.23 5.76
N ALA A 120 28.96 8.19 4.98
CA ALA A 120 30.04 7.27 5.30
C ALA A 120 30.89 6.98 4.06
N ILE A 121 32.21 7.00 4.23
CA ILE A 121 33.15 6.47 3.25
C ILE A 121 33.47 5.03 3.62
N SER A 122 33.23 4.12 2.69
CA SER A 122 33.61 2.71 2.79
C SER A 122 34.63 2.36 1.71
N GLU A 123 35.45 1.33 1.93
CA GLU A 123 36.29 0.76 0.86
C GLU A 123 35.43 0.36 -0.34
N VAL A 124 35.92 0.71 -1.55
CA VAL A 124 35.23 0.42 -2.80
C VAL A 124 35.36 -1.08 -3.09
N HIS A 125 34.29 -1.84 -2.89
CA HIS A 125 34.22 -3.21 -3.39
C HIS A 125 33.98 -3.17 -4.92
N GLU A 126 35.05 -3.33 -5.70
CA GLU A 126 35.04 -3.23 -7.18
C GLU A 126 34.22 -4.29 -7.93
N HIS A 127 33.65 -5.30 -7.26
CA HIS A 127 32.85 -6.34 -7.90
C HIS A 127 31.46 -6.48 -7.31
N ARG A 128 30.60 -5.49 -7.59
CA ARG A 128 29.16 -5.66 -7.42
C ARG A 128 28.55 -5.96 -8.78
N ILE A 129 28.07 -7.19 -8.97
CA ILE A 129 27.15 -7.54 -10.06
C ILE A 129 25.94 -6.62 -9.90
N LYS A 130 25.66 -5.79 -10.92
CA LYS A 130 24.55 -4.83 -10.92
C LYS A 130 23.60 -5.17 -12.05
N ILE A 131 22.31 -5.11 -11.76
CA ILE A 131 21.26 -5.24 -12.78
C ILE A 131 21.36 -4.01 -13.69
N PRO A 132 21.37 -4.18 -15.03
CA PRO A 132 21.34 -3.08 -15.98
C PRO A 132 20.18 -2.12 -15.69
N ARG A 133 20.47 -0.82 -15.74
CA ARG A 133 19.49 0.24 -15.49
C ARG A 133 19.80 1.44 -16.39
N ASP A 134 18.76 2.08 -16.91
CA ASP A 134 18.86 3.38 -17.57
C ASP A 134 18.34 4.47 -16.63
N ASN A 135 19.11 5.55 -16.48
CA ASN A 135 18.77 6.64 -15.56
C ASN A 135 17.74 7.62 -16.14
N ASN A 136 17.59 7.65 -17.46
CA ASN A 136 16.69 8.55 -18.18
C ASN A 136 15.34 7.87 -18.46
N ASP A 137 15.38 6.67 -19.03
CA ASP A 137 14.19 5.88 -19.35
C ASP A 137 14.46 4.38 -19.16
N ASP A 138 14.03 3.89 -18.00
CA ASP A 138 14.25 2.51 -17.55
C ASP A 138 13.18 1.51 -18.05
N TYR A 139 12.27 1.96 -18.94
CA TYR A 139 11.16 1.16 -19.47
C TYR A 139 11.17 1.01 -21.00
N LYS A 140 12.18 1.56 -21.69
CA LYS A 140 12.37 1.31 -23.13
C LYS A 140 12.72 -0.16 -23.46
N PRO A 141 12.41 -0.65 -24.67
CA PRO A 141 12.68 -2.03 -25.05
C PRO A 141 14.14 -2.48 -24.91
N GLU A 142 15.10 -1.58 -25.15
CA GLU A 142 16.52 -1.90 -25.14
C GLU A 142 17.02 -2.26 -23.75
N ILE A 143 16.69 -1.45 -22.73
CA ILE A 143 17.13 -1.70 -21.35
C ILE A 143 16.43 -2.92 -20.75
N ILE A 144 15.16 -3.14 -21.10
CA ILE A 144 14.41 -4.35 -20.72
C ILE A 144 15.10 -5.59 -21.30
N LYS A 145 15.46 -5.56 -22.59
CA LYS A 145 16.17 -6.67 -23.25
C LYS A 145 17.56 -6.90 -22.68
N GLU A 146 18.26 -5.83 -22.31
CA GLU A 146 19.54 -5.91 -21.63
C GLU A 146 19.40 -6.61 -20.27
N ARG A 147 18.40 -6.25 -19.47
CA ARG A 147 18.09 -6.93 -18.20
C ARG A 147 17.72 -8.40 -18.39
N GLN A 148 16.88 -8.72 -19.36
CA GLN A 148 16.55 -10.11 -19.71
C GLN A 148 17.82 -10.90 -20.05
N SER A 149 18.62 -10.39 -20.99
CA SER A 149 19.87 -11.02 -21.42
C SER A 149 20.87 -11.17 -20.26
N PHE A 150 20.91 -10.20 -19.36
CA PHE A 150 21.74 -10.23 -18.16
C PHE A 150 21.34 -11.38 -17.23
N VAL A 151 20.04 -11.54 -16.95
CA VAL A 151 19.52 -12.65 -16.13
C VAL A 151 19.78 -14.00 -16.81
N GLU A 152 19.54 -14.11 -18.11
CA GLU A 152 19.81 -15.36 -18.86
C GLU A 152 21.29 -15.75 -18.81
N LYS A 153 22.21 -14.79 -19.04
CA LYS A 153 23.66 -15.03 -18.99
C LYS A 153 24.13 -15.47 -17.60
N LEU A 154 23.63 -14.85 -16.54
CA LEU A 154 24.04 -15.15 -15.17
C LEU A 154 23.48 -16.49 -14.67
N THR A 155 22.25 -16.82 -15.06
CA THR A 155 21.55 -18.01 -14.56
C THR A 155 21.69 -19.23 -15.47
N GLY A 156 22.03 -19.04 -16.74
CA GLY A 156 22.01 -20.08 -17.78
C GLY A 156 20.61 -20.50 -18.23
N VAL A 157 19.55 -19.82 -17.75
CA VAL A 157 18.16 -20.13 -18.07
C VAL A 157 17.64 -19.21 -19.16
N GLN A 158 17.07 -19.76 -20.23
CA GLN A 158 16.40 -18.98 -21.27
C GLN A 158 14.97 -18.59 -20.84
N LEU A 159 14.64 -17.31 -20.93
CA LEU A 159 13.33 -16.77 -20.58
C LEU A 159 12.36 -16.91 -21.77
N LYS A 160 11.43 -17.85 -21.67
CA LYS A 160 10.46 -18.14 -22.76
C LYS A 160 9.12 -17.42 -22.65
N HIS A 161 8.61 -17.18 -21.44
CA HIS A 161 7.25 -16.64 -21.23
C HIS A 161 7.24 -15.28 -20.55
N ILE A 162 8.16 -15.05 -19.61
CA ILE A 162 8.28 -13.78 -18.88
C ILE A 162 8.36 -12.59 -19.84
N PRO A 163 9.16 -12.61 -20.94
CA PRO A 163 9.27 -11.48 -21.86
C PRO A 163 8.03 -11.20 -22.71
N HIS A 164 7.01 -12.06 -22.68
CA HIS A 164 5.82 -11.91 -23.51
C HIS A 164 4.69 -11.23 -22.75
N TYR A 165 4.43 -9.99 -23.13
CA TYR A 165 3.35 -9.13 -22.62
C TYR A 165 2.78 -8.29 -23.77
N SER A 166 1.54 -7.84 -23.63
CA SER A 166 0.73 -7.21 -24.70
C SER A 166 0.58 -5.69 -24.58
N PHE A 167 1.32 -5.05 -23.68
CA PHE A 167 1.18 -3.63 -23.36
C PHE A 167 2.53 -2.89 -23.40
N ASP A 168 2.48 -1.56 -23.48
CA ASP A 168 3.67 -0.70 -23.37
C ASP A 168 4.23 -0.76 -21.93
N PRO A 169 5.49 -1.19 -21.70
CA PRO A 169 6.09 -1.27 -20.37
C PRO A 169 6.04 0.04 -19.56
N HIS A 170 5.95 1.20 -20.22
CA HIS A 170 5.86 2.48 -19.54
C HIS A 170 4.65 2.59 -18.61
N ILE A 171 3.57 1.85 -18.86
CA ILE A 171 2.39 1.83 -17.96
C ILE A 171 2.72 1.28 -16.57
N THR A 172 3.82 0.54 -16.44
CA THR A 172 4.27 -0.05 -15.17
C THR A 172 5.15 0.90 -14.34
N ASN A 173 5.39 2.12 -14.83
CA ASN A 173 6.15 3.14 -14.10
C ASN A 173 5.44 3.51 -12.80
N GLY A 174 6.12 3.27 -11.68
CA GLY A 174 5.56 3.43 -10.34
C GLY A 174 4.86 2.19 -9.78
N ASN A 175 4.76 1.10 -10.56
CA ASN A 175 4.27 -0.20 -10.11
C ASN A 175 5.39 -1.23 -9.89
N ILE A 176 6.47 -1.15 -10.67
CA ILE A 176 7.59 -2.08 -10.57
C ILE A 176 8.89 -1.45 -11.07
N GLU A 177 10.02 -1.82 -10.47
CA GLU A 177 11.37 -1.48 -10.93
C GLU A 177 12.05 -2.69 -11.59
N ASN A 178 13.10 -2.46 -12.39
CA ASN A 178 13.85 -3.55 -13.02
C ASN A 178 12.97 -4.49 -13.88
N PHE A 179 12.02 -3.91 -14.63
CA PHE A 179 11.06 -4.67 -15.42
C PHE A 179 11.75 -5.58 -16.44
N VAL A 180 11.40 -6.87 -16.40
CA VAL A 180 11.86 -7.91 -17.34
C VAL A 180 10.71 -8.60 -18.06
N GLY A 181 9.47 -8.30 -17.70
CA GLY A 181 8.29 -8.97 -18.22
C GLY A 181 7.21 -9.23 -17.16
N VAL A 182 6.35 -10.22 -17.39
CA VAL A 182 5.15 -10.47 -16.58
C VAL A 182 5.02 -11.90 -16.08
N ALA A 183 4.33 -12.07 -14.96
CA ALA A 183 3.73 -13.34 -14.57
C ALA A 183 2.32 -13.43 -15.20
N GLN A 184 1.98 -14.58 -15.77
CA GLN A 184 0.68 -14.81 -16.42
C GLN A 184 -0.18 -15.69 -15.50
N ILE A 185 -1.22 -15.11 -14.90
CA ILE A 185 -2.14 -15.82 -14.00
C ILE A 185 -3.46 -16.04 -14.75
N PRO A 186 -3.99 -17.28 -14.84
CA PRO A 186 -5.27 -17.53 -15.51
C PRO A 186 -6.41 -16.73 -14.88
N ILE A 187 -7.29 -16.17 -15.71
CA ILE A 187 -8.50 -15.45 -15.27
C ILE A 187 -9.72 -16.23 -15.74
N GLY A 188 -10.61 -16.55 -14.80
CA GLY A 188 -11.94 -17.10 -15.06
C GLY A 188 -13.04 -16.09 -14.72
N ILE A 189 -14.26 -16.35 -15.20
CA ILE A 189 -15.45 -15.56 -14.86
C ILE A 189 -16.39 -16.41 -14.00
N ALA A 190 -16.84 -15.87 -12.88
CA ALA A 190 -17.90 -16.43 -12.05
C ALA A 190 -19.14 -15.51 -12.08
N GLY A 191 -20.33 -16.06 -12.24
CA GLY A 191 -21.57 -15.28 -12.18
C GLY A 191 -22.72 -15.80 -13.06
N PRO A 192 -23.80 -15.02 -13.18
CA PRO A 192 -23.97 -13.70 -12.54
C PRO A 192 -24.11 -13.80 -11.01
N LEU A 193 -23.71 -12.75 -10.29
CA LEU A 193 -24.08 -12.52 -8.89
C LEU A 193 -25.05 -11.34 -8.84
N HIS A 194 -26.26 -11.56 -8.33
CA HIS A 194 -27.29 -10.54 -8.20
C HIS A 194 -27.15 -9.83 -6.85
N ILE A 195 -26.87 -8.52 -6.87
CA ILE A 195 -26.56 -7.73 -5.67
C ILE A 195 -27.61 -6.64 -5.44
N HIS A 196 -28.07 -6.54 -4.20
CA HIS A 196 -28.94 -5.50 -3.64
C HIS A 196 -28.15 -4.65 -2.64
N GLY A 197 -27.25 -3.81 -3.16
CA GLY A 197 -26.38 -2.93 -2.38
C GLY A 197 -26.79 -1.46 -2.43
N GLU A 198 -26.08 -0.64 -1.66
CA GLU A 198 -26.22 0.82 -1.68
C GLU A 198 -25.58 1.41 -2.95
N HIS A 199 -24.56 0.73 -3.49
CA HIS A 199 -23.76 1.15 -4.64
C HIS A 199 -23.84 0.21 -5.86
N VAL A 200 -24.32 -1.02 -5.68
CA VAL A 200 -24.76 -1.94 -6.73
C VAL A 200 -26.26 -2.17 -6.56
N GLN A 201 -27.09 -1.43 -7.28
CA GLN A 201 -28.54 -1.42 -7.08
C GLN A 201 -29.23 -2.41 -8.02
N ASP A 202 -29.57 -3.58 -7.51
CA ASP A 202 -30.40 -4.59 -8.20
C ASP A 202 -29.79 -5.01 -9.55
N GLU A 203 -28.49 -5.35 -9.54
CA GLU A 203 -27.69 -5.64 -10.74
C GLU A 203 -27.06 -7.03 -10.69
N GLU A 204 -27.00 -7.69 -11.86
CA GLU A 204 -26.24 -8.90 -12.08
C GLU A 204 -24.80 -8.59 -12.51
N VAL A 205 -23.83 -9.07 -11.74
CA VAL A 205 -22.40 -8.82 -11.99
C VAL A 205 -21.67 -10.12 -12.37
N PHE A 206 -20.86 -10.06 -13.43
CA PHE A 206 -19.94 -11.13 -13.82
C PHE A 206 -18.54 -10.82 -13.29
N VAL A 207 -18.00 -11.72 -12.47
CA VAL A 207 -16.83 -11.43 -11.63
C VAL A 207 -15.58 -12.09 -12.21
N PRO A 208 -14.57 -11.31 -12.64
CA PRO A 208 -13.27 -11.85 -13.01
C PRO A 208 -12.50 -12.31 -11.77
N MET A 209 -11.92 -13.51 -11.85
CA MET A 209 -11.17 -14.14 -10.76
C MET A 209 -9.87 -14.74 -11.32
N ALA A 210 -8.74 -14.19 -10.88
CA ALA A 210 -7.42 -14.62 -11.33
C ALA A 210 -6.81 -15.62 -10.34
N THR A 211 -6.64 -16.88 -10.74
CA THR A 211 -6.15 -17.92 -9.84
C THR A 211 -5.48 -19.08 -10.57
N THR A 212 -4.60 -19.78 -9.86
CA THR A 212 -4.06 -21.08 -10.26
C THR A 212 -4.64 -22.24 -9.44
N GLU A 213 -5.51 -21.96 -8.46
CA GLU A 213 -6.19 -22.97 -7.67
C GLU A 213 -7.35 -23.58 -8.46
N GLY A 214 -7.25 -24.88 -8.73
CA GLY A 214 -8.32 -25.63 -9.39
C GLY A 214 -9.61 -25.58 -8.59
N THR A 215 -10.76 -25.61 -9.27
CA THR A 215 -12.12 -25.55 -8.69
C THR A 215 -12.54 -24.25 -8.01
N LEU A 216 -11.64 -23.30 -7.75
CA LEU A 216 -11.98 -22.04 -7.07
C LEU A 216 -13.10 -21.30 -7.81
N VAL A 217 -12.89 -20.94 -9.08
CA VAL A 217 -13.88 -20.18 -9.87
C VAL A 217 -15.21 -20.92 -9.97
N ALA A 218 -15.18 -22.25 -10.16
CA ALA A 218 -16.38 -23.07 -10.21
C ALA A 218 -17.15 -23.09 -8.87
N SER A 219 -16.43 -23.12 -7.75
CA SER A 219 -17.02 -23.09 -6.41
C SER A 219 -17.73 -21.76 -6.14
N TYR A 220 -17.07 -20.63 -6.44
CA TYR A 220 -17.68 -19.30 -6.32
C TYR A 220 -18.88 -19.15 -7.26
N ASN A 221 -18.78 -19.59 -8.51
CA ASN A 221 -19.88 -19.59 -9.47
C ASN A 221 -21.10 -20.39 -8.96
N ARG A 222 -20.86 -21.57 -8.34
CA ARG A 222 -21.91 -22.38 -7.73
C ARG A 222 -22.56 -21.64 -6.56
N GLY A 223 -21.77 -20.95 -5.72
CA GLY A 223 -22.27 -20.13 -4.63
C GLY A 223 -23.17 -18.98 -5.10
N MET A 224 -22.74 -18.26 -6.14
CA MET A 224 -23.52 -17.17 -6.74
C MET A 224 -24.87 -17.66 -7.25
N LYS A 225 -24.91 -18.84 -7.88
CA LYS A 225 -26.16 -19.49 -8.27
C LYS A 225 -27.10 -19.70 -7.07
N ILE A 226 -26.60 -20.14 -5.91
CA ILE A 226 -27.44 -20.38 -4.73
C ILE A 226 -28.02 -19.08 -4.18
N LEU A 227 -27.20 -18.04 -4.12
CA LEU A 227 -27.66 -16.72 -3.67
C LEU A 227 -28.73 -16.18 -4.62
N ASN A 228 -28.52 -16.21 -5.93
CA ASN A 228 -29.51 -15.73 -6.90
C ASN A 228 -30.82 -16.53 -6.87
N LEU A 229 -30.76 -17.86 -6.71
CA LEU A 229 -31.95 -18.70 -6.54
C LEU A 229 -32.73 -18.40 -5.26
N SER A 230 -32.10 -17.69 -4.31
CA SER A 230 -32.70 -17.24 -3.05
C SER A 230 -32.93 -15.72 -3.03
N GLY A 231 -32.93 -15.06 -4.19
CA GLY A 231 -33.27 -13.63 -4.33
C GLY A 231 -32.08 -12.67 -4.40
N GLY A 232 -30.84 -13.17 -4.40
CA GLY A 232 -29.62 -12.35 -4.49
C GLY A 232 -28.95 -12.13 -3.13
N VAL A 233 -28.01 -11.18 -3.08
CA VAL A 233 -27.27 -10.83 -1.86
C VAL A 233 -27.43 -9.34 -1.54
N THR A 234 -27.74 -9.03 -0.28
CA THR A 234 -27.75 -7.65 0.21
C THR A 234 -26.35 -7.29 0.69
N CYS A 235 -25.85 -6.12 0.28
CA CYS A 235 -24.53 -5.62 0.68
C CYS A 235 -24.61 -4.21 1.28
N SER A 236 -23.84 -3.93 2.32
CA SER A 236 -23.82 -2.59 2.96
C SER A 236 -22.42 -2.20 3.41
N VAL A 237 -22.02 -0.96 3.13
CA VAL A 237 -20.72 -0.42 3.55
C VAL A 237 -20.88 0.32 4.87
N VAL A 238 -20.40 -0.29 5.95
CA VAL A 238 -20.60 0.16 7.34
C VAL A 238 -19.51 1.15 7.80
N GLY A 239 -18.34 1.12 7.19
CA GLY A 239 -17.24 2.00 7.58
C GLY A 239 -16.20 2.19 6.49
N ASP A 240 -15.55 3.35 6.50
CA ASP A 240 -14.47 3.70 5.58
C ASP A 240 -13.42 4.53 6.31
N ALA A 241 -12.23 3.97 6.52
CA ALA A 241 -11.11 4.68 7.13
C ALA A 241 -9.78 4.03 6.75
N MET A 242 -8.84 4.80 6.22
CA MET A 242 -7.46 4.39 6.02
C MET A 242 -6.55 5.04 7.06
N GLN A 243 -5.57 4.30 7.57
CA GLN A 243 -4.76 4.74 8.71
C GLN A 243 -3.27 4.82 8.44
N ARG A 244 -2.64 5.73 9.20
CA ARG A 244 -1.22 5.70 9.54
C ARG A 244 -1.09 5.86 11.05
N ALA A 245 -0.19 5.11 11.68
CA ALA A 245 -0.03 5.15 13.12
C ALA A 245 1.40 5.50 13.54
N PRO A 246 1.74 6.78 13.72
CA PRO A 246 2.98 7.19 14.35
C PRO A 246 3.04 6.83 15.84
N VAL A 247 4.27 6.79 16.36
CA VAL A 247 4.54 6.70 17.80
C VAL A 247 5.52 7.79 18.23
N PHE A 248 5.21 8.39 19.38
CA PHE A 248 5.99 9.43 20.05
C PHE A 248 6.50 8.90 21.39
N VAL A 249 7.79 9.11 21.67
CA VAL A 249 8.46 8.60 22.87
C VAL A 249 8.84 9.74 23.79
N PHE A 250 8.56 9.59 25.08
CA PHE A 250 8.80 10.60 26.12
C PHE A 250 9.74 10.07 27.20
N GLU A 251 10.05 10.87 28.22
CA GLU A 251 10.86 10.36 29.34
C GLU A 251 10.08 9.45 30.27
N ASN A 252 8.79 9.70 30.43
CA ASN A 252 7.92 8.93 31.30
C ASN A 252 6.47 8.89 30.79
N ALA A 253 5.68 8.01 31.37
CA ALA A 253 4.28 7.81 30.99
C ALA A 253 3.38 9.03 31.25
N ARG A 254 3.75 9.92 32.18
CA ARG A 254 2.97 11.15 32.46
C ARG A 254 3.08 12.12 31.30
N GLU A 255 4.29 12.36 30.81
CA GLU A 255 4.51 13.20 29.61
C GLU A 255 3.79 12.64 28.39
N ALA A 256 3.81 11.32 28.16
CA ALA A 256 3.08 10.71 27.05
C ALA A 256 1.56 10.93 27.15
N ARG A 257 0.99 10.85 28.36
CA ARG A 257 -0.43 11.11 28.61
C ARG A 257 -0.78 12.60 28.44
N ASP A 258 0.07 13.49 28.94
CA ASP A 258 -0.12 14.94 28.82
C ASP A 258 -0.02 15.38 27.34
N PHE A 259 0.84 14.72 26.55
CA PHE A 259 0.91 14.88 25.10
C PHE A 259 -0.38 14.48 24.38
N VAL A 260 -1.03 13.37 24.77
CA VAL A 260 -2.31 12.97 24.16
C VAL A 260 -3.39 14.02 24.42
N SER A 261 -3.48 14.56 25.64
CA SER A 261 -4.41 15.67 25.92
C SER A 261 -4.10 16.91 25.09
N TRP A 262 -2.82 17.25 24.90
CA TRP A 262 -2.45 18.34 24.01
C TRP A 262 -2.86 18.09 22.55
N VAL A 263 -2.72 16.86 22.04
CA VAL A 263 -3.15 16.47 20.70
C VAL A 263 -4.66 16.67 20.54
N GLU A 264 -5.44 16.28 21.55
CA GLU A 264 -6.90 16.47 21.58
C GLU A 264 -7.27 17.96 21.50
N ASP A 265 -6.58 18.81 22.26
CA ASP A 265 -6.79 20.27 22.28
C ASP A 265 -6.42 20.95 20.96
N HIS A 266 -5.52 20.36 20.16
CA HIS A 266 -5.00 20.92 18.91
C HIS A 266 -5.43 20.14 17.66
N MET A 267 -6.53 19.38 17.75
CA MET A 267 -7.05 18.58 16.64
C MET A 267 -7.37 19.39 15.38
N PHE A 268 -7.69 20.69 15.53
CA PHE A 268 -8.00 21.57 14.39
C PHE A 268 -6.74 21.87 13.56
N GLU A 269 -5.66 22.30 14.21
CA GLU A 269 -4.38 22.61 13.60
C GLU A 269 -3.76 21.36 12.97
N ILE A 270 -3.80 20.23 13.69
CA ILE A 270 -3.33 18.94 13.20
C ILE A 270 -4.06 18.55 11.91
N ARG A 271 -5.39 18.77 11.86
CA ARG A 271 -6.20 18.52 10.67
C ARG A 271 -5.79 19.43 9.51
N ASP A 272 -5.60 20.72 9.76
CA ASP A 272 -5.22 21.69 8.71
C ASP A 272 -3.88 21.30 8.05
N HIS A 273 -2.88 20.95 8.87
CA HIS A 273 -1.59 20.49 8.36
C HIS A 273 -1.66 19.14 7.62
N ALA A 274 -2.50 18.21 8.09
CA ALA A 274 -2.68 16.93 7.40
C ALA A 274 -3.33 17.11 6.02
N GLU A 275 -4.44 17.85 5.97
CA GLU A 275 -5.28 18.02 4.79
C GLU A 275 -4.66 18.97 3.75
N ALA A 276 -3.73 19.85 4.14
CA ALA A 276 -2.96 20.67 3.20
C ALA A 276 -2.17 19.85 2.15
N THR A 277 -1.91 18.57 2.43
CA THR A 277 -1.15 17.69 1.52
C THR A 277 -2.00 17.01 0.43
N SER A 278 -3.33 17.09 0.51
CA SER A 278 -4.23 16.40 -0.42
C SER A 278 -5.62 17.04 -0.46
N SER A 279 -6.15 17.23 -1.66
CA SER A 279 -7.56 17.60 -1.84
C SER A 279 -8.56 16.46 -1.56
N VAL A 280 -8.07 15.23 -1.37
CA VAL A 280 -8.90 14.01 -1.22
C VAL A 280 -8.85 13.45 0.20
N ALA A 281 -7.68 13.40 0.84
CA ALA A 281 -7.57 12.88 2.20
C ALA A 281 -8.21 13.84 3.21
N LYS A 282 -9.13 13.34 4.03
CA LYS A 282 -9.76 14.09 5.13
C LYS A 282 -9.51 13.39 6.46
N LEU A 283 -8.93 14.10 7.44
CA LEU A 283 -8.64 13.53 8.76
C LEU A 283 -9.92 13.53 9.59
N SER A 284 -10.47 12.34 9.82
CA SER A 284 -11.67 12.16 10.62
C SER A 284 -11.35 12.35 12.10
N TYR A 285 -10.48 11.51 12.66
CA TYR A 285 -10.09 11.51 14.06
C TYR A 285 -8.72 10.84 14.27
N ILE A 286 -8.15 11.05 15.45
CA ILE A 286 -6.94 10.36 15.91
C ILE A 286 -7.31 9.51 17.11
N ASP A 287 -6.94 8.23 17.08
CA ASP A 287 -7.20 7.27 18.15
C ASP A 287 -5.90 7.02 18.95
N PRO A 288 -5.80 7.52 20.20
CA PRO A 288 -4.58 7.43 20.98
C PRO A 288 -4.50 6.11 21.77
N TYR A 289 -3.32 5.49 21.75
CA TYR A 289 -2.99 4.33 22.57
C TYR A 289 -1.72 4.63 23.37
N LEU A 290 -1.80 4.54 24.70
CA LEU A 290 -0.67 4.75 25.60
C LEU A 290 -0.14 3.42 26.11
N ALA A 291 1.17 3.23 26.00
CA ALA A 291 1.86 2.10 26.61
C ALA A 291 3.27 2.50 27.00
N SER A 292 3.68 2.23 28.25
CA SER A 292 4.96 2.70 28.79
C SER A 292 5.07 4.23 28.67
N LYS A 293 6.20 4.74 28.18
CA LYS A 293 6.45 6.15 27.87
C LYS A 293 6.16 6.50 26.39
N PHE A 294 5.30 5.72 25.73
CA PHE A 294 4.97 5.85 24.32
C PHE A 294 3.51 6.30 24.14
N ALA A 295 3.30 7.24 23.21
CA ALA A 295 1.99 7.60 22.70
C ALA A 295 1.91 7.20 21.23
N TYR A 296 1.11 6.17 20.95
CA TYR A 296 0.76 5.77 19.59
C TYR A 296 -0.48 6.56 19.19
N LEU A 297 -0.43 7.21 18.04
CA LEU A 297 -1.56 7.98 17.51
C LEU A 297 -1.98 7.35 16.20
N ARG A 298 -3.15 6.72 16.14
CA ARG A 298 -3.67 6.13 14.91
C ARG A 298 -4.54 7.16 14.20
N PHE A 299 -3.99 7.80 13.17
CA PHE A 299 -4.68 8.82 12.37
C PHE A 299 -5.63 8.12 11.39
N ASN A 300 -6.90 8.50 11.36
CA ASN A 300 -7.94 7.89 10.53
C ASN A 300 -8.43 8.87 9.47
N TYR A 301 -8.33 8.48 8.20
CA TYR A 301 -8.69 9.33 7.06
C TYR A 301 -9.72 8.68 6.15
N THR A 302 -10.55 9.48 5.50
CA THR A 302 -11.21 9.08 4.25
C THR A 302 -10.28 9.37 3.08
N THR A 303 -10.34 8.57 2.00
CA THR A 303 -9.35 8.62 0.90
C THR A 303 -9.96 8.59 -0.50
N GLY A 304 -11.28 8.82 -0.62
CA GLY A 304 -12.01 8.70 -1.87
C GLY A 304 -11.86 7.29 -2.47
N ASP A 305 -11.63 7.21 -3.78
CA ASP A 305 -11.51 5.94 -4.52
C ASP A 305 -10.14 5.25 -4.43
N ALA A 306 -9.15 5.91 -3.82
CA ALA A 306 -7.83 5.32 -3.64
C ALA A 306 -7.78 4.46 -2.37
N ALA A 307 -6.99 3.39 -2.38
CA ALA A 307 -6.65 2.65 -1.16
C ALA A 307 -5.97 3.56 -0.13
N GLY A 308 -5.25 4.59 -0.57
CA GLY A 308 -4.89 5.72 0.27
C GLY A 308 -3.63 5.58 1.13
N GLN A 309 -2.98 4.42 1.18
CA GLN A 309 -1.79 4.16 2.03
C GLN A 309 -0.68 5.22 1.90
N ASN A 310 -0.32 5.60 0.67
CA ASN A 310 0.67 6.65 0.40
C ASN A 310 0.15 8.06 0.73
N MET A 311 -1.13 8.29 0.47
CA MET A 311 -1.80 9.57 0.69
C MET A 311 -1.85 9.90 2.18
N VAL A 312 -2.34 8.96 3.01
CA VAL A 312 -2.39 9.11 4.47
C VAL A 312 -0.99 9.17 5.08
N GLY A 313 -0.02 8.43 4.52
CA GLY A 313 1.38 8.49 4.97
C GLY A 313 1.96 9.90 4.85
N ARG A 314 1.72 10.59 3.72
CA ARG A 314 2.15 11.99 3.53
C ARG A 314 1.39 12.96 4.43
N ALA A 315 0.07 12.81 4.53
CA ALA A 315 -0.77 13.67 5.36
C ALA A 315 -0.37 13.59 6.85
N THR A 316 -0.22 12.37 7.38
CA THR A 316 0.23 12.16 8.75
C THR A 316 1.65 12.66 8.96
N PHE A 317 2.53 12.49 7.98
CA PHE A 317 3.89 13.01 8.08
C PHE A 317 3.93 14.55 8.18
N ALA A 318 3.11 15.26 7.40
CA ALA A 318 3.00 16.71 7.49
C ALA A 318 2.45 17.17 8.85
N ALA A 319 1.36 16.54 9.31
CA ALA A 319 0.79 16.80 10.63
C ALA A 319 1.80 16.53 11.77
N CYS A 320 2.51 15.40 11.71
CA CYS A 320 3.54 15.08 12.70
C CYS A 320 4.73 16.06 12.65
N GLY A 321 5.06 16.59 11.47
CA GLY A 321 6.07 17.63 11.32
C GLY A 321 5.73 18.86 12.17
N TRP A 322 4.47 19.32 12.09
CA TRP A 322 3.97 20.42 12.92
C TRP A 322 3.96 20.06 14.41
N ILE A 323 3.47 18.87 14.78
CA ILE A 323 3.47 18.41 16.18
C ILE A 323 4.89 18.44 16.79
N LEU A 324 5.90 18.00 16.02
CA LEU A 324 7.30 17.99 16.45
C LEU A 324 7.90 19.39 16.62
N GLU A 325 7.35 20.39 15.93
CA GLU A 325 7.78 21.79 16.04
C GLU A 325 7.12 22.48 17.24
N GLU A 326 5.84 22.21 17.48
CA GLU A 326 5.05 22.91 18.51
C GLU A 326 5.10 22.25 19.89
N TYR A 327 5.27 20.92 19.99
CA TYR A 327 5.27 20.22 21.27
C TYR A 327 6.69 19.92 21.78
N PRO A 328 7.17 20.59 22.85
CA PRO A 328 8.46 20.28 23.45
C PRO A 328 8.40 18.98 24.25
N GLY A 329 9.51 18.22 24.28
CA GLY A 329 9.66 17.05 25.16
C GLY A 329 9.62 15.69 24.46
N ILE A 330 9.25 15.63 23.18
CA ILE A 330 9.36 14.41 22.37
C ILE A 330 10.84 14.01 22.22
N LYS A 331 11.17 12.76 22.59
CA LYS A 331 12.53 12.21 22.53
C LYS A 331 12.79 11.47 21.22
N HIS A 332 11.81 10.68 20.79
CA HIS A 332 11.86 9.95 19.52
C HIS A 332 10.49 9.95 18.84
N PHE A 333 10.53 9.84 17.52
CA PHE A 333 9.36 9.78 16.65
C PHE A 333 9.58 8.75 15.54
N TYR A 334 8.55 7.97 15.28
CA TYR A 334 8.50 7.06 14.13
C TYR A 334 7.12 7.18 13.47
N LEU A 335 7.10 7.34 12.15
CA LEU A 335 5.86 7.54 11.39
C LEU A 335 4.95 6.29 11.36
N GLU A 336 5.54 5.11 11.47
CA GLU A 336 4.82 3.84 11.49
C GLU A 336 5.28 3.00 12.68
N SER A 337 4.31 2.47 13.43
CA SER A 337 4.50 1.81 14.72
C SER A 337 3.93 0.40 14.78
N ASN A 338 3.50 -0.14 13.63
CA ASN A 338 2.71 -1.36 13.47
C ASN A 338 1.29 -1.30 14.04
N LEU A 339 0.79 -0.15 14.48
CA LEU A 339 -0.58 0.00 14.99
C LEU A 339 -1.59 0.46 13.92
N ALA A 340 -1.15 0.70 12.69
CA ALA A 340 -2.06 1.10 11.60
C ALA A 340 -3.19 0.07 11.39
N THR A 341 -3.00 -1.24 11.30
CA THR A 341 -1.80 -2.08 11.08
C THR A 341 -1.73 -2.39 9.59
N ASP A 342 -0.61 -2.16 8.89
CA ASP A 342 -0.53 -2.37 7.42
C ASP A 342 0.16 -3.70 7.08
N LYS A 343 -0.48 -4.53 6.25
CA LYS A 343 -0.05 -5.84 5.74
C LYS A 343 0.18 -6.92 6.80
N LYS A 344 -0.55 -6.84 7.92
CA LYS A 344 -0.55 -7.87 8.98
C LYS A 344 -1.94 -8.00 9.58
N ALA A 345 -2.37 -9.23 9.84
CA ALA A 345 -3.58 -9.48 10.62
C ALA A 345 -3.49 -8.82 12.00
N SER A 346 -4.54 -8.12 12.43
CA SER A 346 -4.56 -7.45 13.72
C SER A 346 -5.97 -7.31 14.29
N GLN A 347 -6.10 -7.41 15.61
CA GLN A 347 -7.37 -7.22 16.32
C GLN A 347 -7.88 -5.78 16.18
N VAL A 348 -6.97 -4.79 16.14
CA VAL A 348 -7.35 -3.38 15.99
C VAL A 348 -8.07 -3.13 14.66
N ASN A 349 -7.65 -3.78 13.57
CA ASN A 349 -8.34 -3.64 12.28
C ASN A 349 -9.72 -4.32 12.27
N ILE A 350 -9.90 -5.39 13.05
CA ILE A 350 -11.21 -6.05 13.21
C ILE A 350 -12.19 -5.16 13.98
N MET A 351 -11.73 -4.57 15.09
CA MET A 351 -12.54 -3.71 15.96
C MET A 351 -12.77 -2.33 15.33
N HIS A 352 -11.70 -1.72 14.83
CA HIS A 352 -11.65 -0.39 14.25
C HIS A 352 -11.23 -0.48 12.77
N THR A 353 -12.23 -0.45 11.90
CA THR A 353 -12.14 -0.58 10.44
C THR A 353 -10.88 0.01 9.84
N ARG A 354 -10.25 -0.74 8.93
CA ARG A 354 -9.16 -0.28 8.06
C ARG A 354 -9.50 -0.56 6.60
N GLY A 355 -9.47 0.45 5.74
CA GLY A 355 -10.14 0.40 4.44
C GLY A 355 -11.64 0.44 4.62
N LYS A 356 -12.35 -0.51 4.01
CA LYS A 356 -13.80 -0.63 4.05
C LYS A 356 -14.22 -1.71 5.04
N ARG A 357 -15.26 -1.43 5.84
CA ARG A 357 -16.03 -2.45 6.54
C ARG A 357 -17.30 -2.67 5.73
N VAL A 358 -17.48 -3.89 5.24
CA VAL A 358 -18.60 -4.23 4.38
C VAL A 358 -19.21 -5.55 4.82
N THR A 359 -20.54 -5.60 4.84
CA THR A 359 -21.32 -6.80 5.17
C THR A 359 -22.08 -7.24 3.94
N ALA A 360 -22.04 -8.55 3.66
CA ALA A 360 -22.92 -9.20 2.70
C ALA A 360 -23.79 -10.21 3.43
N GLU A 361 -25.08 -10.27 3.10
CA GLU A 361 -26.05 -11.14 3.75
C GLU A 361 -27.14 -11.64 2.80
N ALA A 362 -27.69 -12.81 3.09
CA ALA A 362 -28.79 -13.40 2.34
C ALA A 362 -29.62 -14.34 3.23
N ILE A 363 -30.90 -14.47 2.90
CA ILE A 363 -31.73 -15.61 3.31
C ILE A 363 -31.62 -16.64 2.21
N ILE A 364 -31.22 -17.85 2.55
CA ILE A 364 -31.01 -18.95 1.61
C ILE A 364 -32.13 -19.95 1.80
N ASN A 365 -32.91 -20.15 0.74
CA ASN A 365 -34.08 -21.00 0.78
C ASN A 365 -33.70 -22.46 1.02
N ARG A 366 -34.41 -23.13 1.93
CA ARG A 366 -34.20 -24.54 2.29
C ARG A 366 -34.15 -25.43 1.05
N ASP A 367 -35.17 -25.34 0.20
CA ASP A 367 -35.29 -26.18 -1.00
C ASP A 367 -34.11 -25.99 -1.95
N VAL A 368 -33.58 -24.77 -2.05
CA VAL A 368 -32.42 -24.48 -2.90
C VAL A 368 -31.19 -25.23 -2.38
N LEU A 369 -30.95 -25.23 -1.07
CA LEU A 369 -29.84 -25.96 -0.44
C LEU A 369 -29.99 -27.47 -0.59
N ILE A 370 -31.16 -28.02 -0.31
CA ILE A 370 -31.40 -29.47 -0.44
C ILE A 370 -31.18 -29.92 -1.89
N GLN A 371 -31.78 -29.21 -2.87
CA GLN A 371 -31.77 -29.62 -4.26
C GLN A 371 -30.41 -29.40 -4.95
N ASN A 372 -29.74 -28.29 -4.66
CA ASN A 372 -28.52 -27.89 -5.40
C ASN A 372 -27.23 -28.18 -4.63
N MET A 373 -27.28 -28.21 -3.30
CA MET A 373 -26.12 -28.39 -2.43
C MET A 373 -26.15 -29.68 -1.62
N ARG A 374 -27.29 -30.40 -1.59
CA ARG A 374 -27.46 -31.69 -0.89
C ARG A 374 -27.14 -31.57 0.60
N VAL A 375 -27.52 -30.46 1.21
CA VAL A 375 -27.32 -30.17 2.63
C VAL A 375 -28.57 -29.49 3.19
N GLU A 376 -28.89 -29.81 4.44
CA GLU A 376 -29.97 -29.18 5.18
C GLU A 376 -29.47 -27.89 5.87
N PRO A 377 -30.26 -26.80 5.91
CA PRO A 377 -29.96 -25.57 6.64
C PRO A 377 -29.45 -25.79 8.07
N GLU A 378 -30.07 -26.70 8.82
CA GLU A 378 -29.71 -26.99 10.21
C GLU A 378 -28.28 -27.55 10.32
N THR A 379 -27.84 -28.31 9.31
CA THR A 379 -26.49 -28.88 9.28
C THR A 379 -25.46 -27.79 9.07
N LEU A 380 -25.76 -26.80 8.22
CA LEU A 380 -24.89 -25.65 8.00
C LEU A 380 -24.79 -24.77 9.25
N ALA A 381 -25.92 -24.43 9.87
CA ALA A 381 -25.94 -23.64 11.11
C ALA A 381 -25.17 -24.35 12.24
N TYR A 382 -25.38 -25.66 12.39
CA TYR A 382 -24.65 -26.46 13.38
C TYR A 382 -23.15 -26.52 13.08
N HIS A 383 -22.76 -26.77 11.82
CA HIS A 383 -21.36 -26.79 11.42
C HIS A 383 -20.69 -25.41 11.62
N ALA A 384 -21.36 -24.30 11.32
CA ALA A 384 -20.86 -22.96 11.59
C ALA A 384 -20.56 -22.75 13.09
N SER A 385 -21.41 -23.26 13.98
CA SER A 385 -21.14 -23.21 15.43
C SER A 385 -19.88 -23.98 15.85
N ILE A 386 -19.63 -25.14 15.23
CA ILE A 386 -18.42 -25.96 15.45
C ILE A 386 -17.19 -25.25 14.90
N ALA A 387 -17.27 -24.75 13.66
CA ALA A 387 -16.19 -24.03 13.00
C ALA A 387 -15.77 -22.79 13.80
N ASN A 388 -16.74 -22.07 14.38
CA ASN A 388 -16.49 -20.93 15.24
C ASN A 388 -15.66 -21.29 16.50
N VAL A 389 -15.95 -22.42 17.14
CA VAL A 389 -15.13 -22.92 18.26
C VAL A 389 -13.69 -23.21 17.78
N GLY A 390 -13.54 -23.82 16.60
CA GLY A 390 -12.23 -24.08 15.98
C GLY A 390 -11.44 -22.80 15.65
N ALA A 391 -12.12 -21.77 15.16
CA ALA A 391 -11.53 -20.47 14.85
C ALA A 391 -11.01 -19.77 16.12
N ILE A 392 -11.78 -19.81 17.22
CA ILE A 392 -11.36 -19.26 18.52
C ILE A 392 -10.12 -20.00 19.04
N LEU A 393 -10.15 -21.33 19.03
CA LEU A 393 -9.04 -22.15 19.54
C LEU A 393 -7.74 -21.94 18.74
N SER A 394 -7.84 -21.71 17.43
CA SER A 394 -6.68 -21.48 16.57
C SER A 394 -6.19 -20.02 16.58
N GLY A 395 -6.97 -19.09 17.13
CA GLY A 395 -6.67 -17.67 17.05
C GLY A 395 -6.81 -17.11 15.63
N ALA A 396 -7.65 -17.73 14.80
CA ALA A 396 -7.91 -17.27 13.44
C ALA A 396 -8.62 -15.90 13.46
N ASN A 397 -8.24 -15.01 12.54
CA ASN A 397 -8.90 -13.71 12.33
C ASN A 397 -10.15 -13.83 11.42
N ASN A 398 -10.53 -15.05 11.09
CA ASN A 398 -11.66 -15.40 10.27
C ASN A 398 -12.31 -16.67 10.83
N ASN A 399 -13.61 -16.63 11.11
CA ASN A 399 -14.39 -17.80 11.54
C ASN A 399 -15.22 -18.44 10.41
N GLY A 400 -15.19 -17.87 9.20
CA GLY A 400 -15.65 -18.48 7.96
C GLY A 400 -14.62 -19.46 7.39
N ALA A 401 -14.88 -19.95 6.19
CA ALA A 401 -14.14 -21.02 5.55
C ALA A 401 -12.96 -20.53 4.69
N HIS A 402 -13.15 -19.53 3.80
CA HIS A 402 -12.13 -19.20 2.80
C HIS A 402 -12.20 -17.80 2.15
N SER A 403 -12.66 -16.76 2.86
CA SER A 403 -12.64 -15.36 2.38
C SER A 403 -11.34 -14.96 1.63
N ALA A 404 -10.18 -15.41 2.10
CA ALA A 404 -8.87 -15.14 1.50
C ALA A 404 -8.78 -15.57 0.03
N ASN A 405 -9.40 -16.69 -0.36
CA ASN A 405 -9.33 -17.22 -1.73
C ASN A 405 -10.00 -16.28 -2.73
N GLY A 406 -11.25 -15.90 -2.47
CA GLY A 406 -12.02 -15.01 -3.33
C GLY A 406 -11.41 -13.62 -3.40
N ILE A 407 -11.01 -13.07 -2.25
CA ILE A 407 -10.36 -11.75 -2.18
C ILE A 407 -9.05 -11.75 -2.96
N THR A 408 -8.19 -12.76 -2.77
CA THR A 408 -6.92 -12.86 -3.52
C THR A 408 -7.16 -12.94 -5.02
N ALA A 409 -8.11 -13.78 -5.45
CA ALA A 409 -8.40 -13.97 -6.87
C ALA A 409 -8.94 -12.68 -7.52
N MET A 410 -9.81 -11.95 -6.83
CA MET A 410 -10.28 -10.65 -7.28
C MET A 410 -9.15 -9.60 -7.25
N PHE A 411 -8.32 -9.58 -6.20
CA PHE A 411 -7.25 -8.60 -6.04
C PHE A 411 -6.22 -8.67 -7.18
N ILE A 412 -5.82 -9.89 -7.56
CA ILE A 412 -4.93 -10.10 -8.71
C ILE A 412 -5.63 -9.68 -10.01
N ALA A 413 -6.90 -10.06 -10.19
CA ALA A 413 -7.67 -9.73 -11.38
C ALA A 413 -7.85 -8.23 -11.56
N THR A 414 -8.03 -7.47 -10.48
CA THR A 414 -8.39 -6.03 -10.53
C THR A 414 -7.28 -5.09 -10.08
N GLY A 415 -6.05 -5.57 -9.93
CA GLY A 415 -4.88 -4.72 -9.70
C GLY A 415 -4.77 -4.10 -8.31
N GLN A 416 -5.34 -4.78 -7.32
CA GLN A 416 -5.23 -4.40 -5.92
C GLN A 416 -3.85 -4.78 -5.36
N ASP A 417 -3.50 -4.26 -4.19
CA ASP A 417 -2.30 -4.69 -3.47
C ASP A 417 -2.57 -6.06 -2.81
N VAL A 418 -2.09 -7.13 -3.43
CA VAL A 418 -2.31 -8.52 -2.99
C VAL A 418 -1.76 -8.76 -1.59
N ALA A 419 -0.75 -8.01 -1.14
CA ALA A 419 -0.21 -8.17 0.22
C ALA A 419 -1.25 -7.76 1.29
N ASN A 420 -2.22 -6.91 0.92
CA ASN A 420 -3.30 -6.50 1.82
C ASN A 420 -4.31 -7.62 2.09
N VAL A 421 -4.22 -8.78 1.41
CA VAL A 421 -4.99 -9.99 1.77
C VAL A 421 -4.70 -10.40 3.22
N SER A 422 -3.50 -10.15 3.73
CA SER A 422 -3.13 -10.38 5.14
C SER A 422 -4.04 -9.66 6.15
N GLU A 423 -4.75 -8.63 5.72
CA GLU A 423 -5.74 -7.89 6.51
C GLU A 423 -7.16 -8.06 5.98
N SER A 424 -7.32 -7.99 4.65
CA SER A 424 -8.62 -8.02 3.98
C SER A 424 -9.29 -9.38 4.07
N SER A 425 -8.53 -10.45 4.33
CA SER A 425 -9.09 -11.79 4.56
C SER A 425 -9.73 -11.96 5.94
N ALA A 426 -9.55 -11.03 6.88
CA ALA A 426 -10.31 -11.07 8.12
C ALA A 426 -11.81 -11.06 7.81
N ALA A 427 -12.58 -11.92 8.47
CA ALA A 427 -14.02 -11.98 8.25
C ALA A 427 -14.77 -12.50 9.47
N ILE A 428 -16.00 -12.02 9.63
CA ILE A 428 -16.93 -12.44 10.69
C ILE A 428 -18.14 -13.03 10.00
N ALA A 429 -18.19 -14.34 9.93
CA ALA A 429 -19.31 -15.12 9.42
C ALA A 429 -20.31 -15.40 10.55
N TYR A 430 -21.60 -15.33 10.20
CA TYR A 430 -22.70 -15.66 11.09
C TYR A 430 -23.81 -16.39 10.33
N THR A 431 -24.50 -17.30 11.01
CA THR A 431 -25.62 -18.08 10.48
C THR A 431 -26.73 -18.16 11.50
N GLU A 432 -27.97 -18.08 11.05
CA GLU A 432 -29.16 -18.19 11.89
C GLU A 432 -30.27 -18.96 11.17
N MET A 433 -30.92 -19.87 11.90
CA MET A 433 -32.08 -20.60 11.41
C MET A 433 -33.32 -19.70 11.45
N GLN A 434 -34.01 -19.58 10.33
CA GLN A 434 -35.25 -18.84 10.26
C GLN A 434 -36.45 -19.71 10.70
N PRO A 435 -37.55 -19.09 11.20
CA PRO A 435 -38.73 -19.83 11.67
C PRO A 435 -39.41 -20.72 10.62
N ASP A 436 -39.26 -20.39 9.34
CA ASP A 436 -39.77 -21.14 8.18
C ASP A 436 -38.82 -22.27 7.73
N GLY A 437 -37.65 -22.39 8.35
CA GLY A 437 -36.66 -23.42 8.07
C GLY A 437 -35.60 -23.02 7.05
N ASP A 438 -35.60 -21.77 6.58
CA ASP A 438 -34.55 -21.20 5.75
C ASP A 438 -33.31 -20.81 6.57
N LEU A 439 -32.20 -20.50 5.89
CA LEU A 439 -30.94 -20.12 6.54
C LEU A 439 -30.62 -18.65 6.26
N TYR A 440 -30.57 -17.82 7.29
CA TYR A 440 -29.88 -16.54 7.20
C TYR A 440 -28.36 -16.77 7.31
N MET A 441 -27.60 -16.17 6.41
CA MET A 441 -26.14 -16.19 6.44
C MET A 441 -25.60 -14.80 6.11
N SER A 442 -24.61 -14.36 6.88
CA SER A 442 -23.89 -13.12 6.60
C SER A 442 -22.39 -13.27 6.81
N ILE A 443 -21.65 -12.41 6.11
CA ILE A 443 -20.22 -12.23 6.30
C ILE A 443 -19.87 -10.76 6.33
N THR A 444 -19.18 -10.34 7.39
CA THR A 444 -18.64 -8.99 7.53
C THR A 444 -17.13 -9.01 7.34
N ILE A 445 -16.63 -8.26 6.37
CA ILE A 445 -15.19 -8.03 6.17
C ILE A 445 -14.86 -6.71 6.87
N PRO A 446 -14.18 -6.71 8.03
CA PRO A 446 -13.99 -5.50 8.83
C PRO A 446 -12.88 -4.59 8.30
N SER A 447 -11.98 -5.12 7.49
CA SER A 447 -10.77 -4.42 7.05
C SER A 447 -10.40 -4.65 5.59
N LEU A 448 -11.35 -4.41 4.67
CA LEU A 448 -11.17 -4.60 3.23
C LEU A 448 -10.41 -3.42 2.60
N ILE A 449 -9.17 -3.65 2.17
CA ILE A 449 -8.39 -2.61 1.48
C ILE A 449 -8.54 -2.75 -0.02
N VAL A 450 -9.30 -1.83 -0.61
CA VAL A 450 -9.55 -1.81 -2.06
C VAL A 450 -9.44 -0.40 -2.63
N ALA A 451 -9.19 -0.34 -3.93
CA ALA A 451 -9.10 0.88 -4.72
C ALA A 451 -9.73 0.68 -6.10
N THR A 452 -10.26 1.76 -6.65
CA THR A 452 -10.60 1.88 -8.08
C THR A 452 -9.81 2.99 -8.76
N TYR A 453 -8.86 3.60 -8.03
CA TYR A 453 -7.93 4.61 -8.54
C TYR A 453 -6.53 4.46 -7.92
N GLY A 454 -5.50 4.55 -8.77
CA GLY A 454 -4.09 4.46 -8.37
C GLY A 454 -3.58 3.04 -8.14
N GLY A 455 -2.26 2.87 -8.00
CA GLY A 455 -1.65 1.55 -7.83
C GLY A 455 -1.76 0.71 -9.11
N GLY A 456 -2.06 -0.58 -8.98
CA GLY A 456 -2.12 -1.54 -10.10
C GLY A 456 -3.41 -1.51 -10.92
N VAL A 457 -4.43 -0.75 -10.49
CA VAL A 457 -5.78 -0.74 -11.09
C VAL A 457 -5.82 -0.20 -12.53
N GLY A 458 -4.80 0.57 -12.93
CA GLY A 458 -4.66 1.13 -14.28
C GLY A 458 -3.84 0.26 -15.23
N LEU A 459 -3.33 -0.89 -14.78
CA LEU A 459 -2.59 -1.83 -15.63
C LEU A 459 -3.56 -2.57 -16.57
N ALA A 460 -3.04 -3.06 -17.69
CA ALA A 460 -3.82 -3.53 -18.84
C ALA A 460 -5.01 -4.45 -18.47
N THR A 461 -4.75 -5.70 -18.05
CA THR A 461 -5.82 -6.66 -17.75
C THR A 461 -6.59 -6.33 -16.47
N GLN A 462 -5.94 -5.61 -15.55
CA GLN A 462 -6.54 -5.15 -14.30
C GLN A 462 -7.63 -4.10 -14.53
N ASN A 463 -7.38 -3.18 -15.46
CA ASN A 463 -8.32 -2.14 -15.84
C ASN A 463 -9.54 -2.73 -16.55
N GLU A 464 -9.33 -3.62 -17.54
CA GLU A 464 -10.42 -4.37 -18.20
C GLU A 464 -11.30 -5.11 -17.19
N SER A 465 -10.68 -5.76 -16.19
CA SER A 465 -11.41 -6.46 -15.13
C SER A 465 -12.25 -5.52 -14.26
N LEU A 466 -11.77 -4.30 -13.98
CA LEU A 466 -12.57 -3.29 -13.28
C LEU A 466 -13.68 -2.69 -14.15
N GLU A 467 -13.47 -2.57 -15.47
CA GLU A 467 -14.49 -2.13 -16.42
C GLU A 467 -15.65 -3.14 -16.48
N LEU A 468 -15.34 -4.45 -16.52
CA LEU A 468 -16.35 -5.52 -16.45
C LEU A 468 -17.22 -5.41 -15.19
N LEU A 469 -16.65 -4.94 -14.08
CA LEU A 469 -17.36 -4.74 -12.82
C LEU A 469 -18.08 -3.39 -12.72
N GLY A 470 -17.98 -2.52 -13.74
CA GLY A 470 -18.51 -1.15 -13.69
C GLY A 470 -17.83 -0.28 -12.62
N CYS A 471 -16.58 -0.61 -12.27
CA CYS A 471 -15.82 -0.05 -11.16
C CYS A 471 -14.73 0.95 -11.60
N VAL A 472 -14.67 1.33 -12.87
CA VAL A 472 -13.79 2.41 -13.35
C VAL A 472 -14.48 3.77 -13.21
N GLY A 473 -13.72 4.78 -12.77
CA GLY A 473 -14.18 6.15 -12.60
C GLY A 473 -14.31 6.58 -11.15
N ARG A 474 -14.91 7.76 -10.94
CA ARG A 474 -15.10 8.35 -9.61
C ARG A 474 -16.25 7.69 -8.86
N ASN A 475 -16.13 7.62 -7.53
CA ASN A 475 -17.08 7.10 -6.58
C ASN A 475 -17.46 5.63 -6.87
N LYS A 476 -16.46 4.81 -7.17
CA LYS A 476 -16.62 3.40 -7.54
C LYS A 476 -16.04 2.42 -6.52
N VAL A 477 -15.26 2.89 -5.56
CA VAL A 477 -14.62 1.99 -4.59
C VAL A 477 -15.64 1.26 -3.69
N ASN A 478 -16.73 1.91 -3.30
CA ASN A 478 -17.75 1.25 -2.47
C ASN A 478 -18.57 0.23 -3.26
N ARG A 479 -18.85 0.50 -4.55
CA ARG A 479 -19.40 -0.49 -5.47
C ARG A 479 -18.51 -1.74 -5.52
N PHE A 480 -17.20 -1.53 -5.68
CA PHE A 480 -16.25 -2.64 -5.71
C PHE A 480 -16.20 -3.39 -4.37
N ALA A 481 -16.29 -2.68 -3.24
CA ALA A 481 -16.35 -3.30 -1.91
C ALA A 481 -17.59 -4.20 -1.73
N GLU A 482 -18.77 -3.75 -2.17
CA GLU A 482 -20.00 -4.57 -2.14
C GLU A 482 -19.90 -5.82 -3.01
N ILE A 483 -19.31 -5.70 -4.21
CA ILE A 483 -19.06 -6.85 -5.09
C ILE A 483 -18.13 -7.86 -4.42
N VAL A 484 -17.02 -7.41 -3.82
CA VAL A 484 -16.08 -8.29 -3.11
C VAL A 484 -16.78 -9.01 -1.95
N ALA A 485 -17.58 -8.31 -1.16
CA ALA A 485 -18.31 -8.91 -0.04
C ALA A 485 -19.32 -9.98 -0.51
N GLY A 486 -20.10 -9.69 -1.55
CA GLY A 486 -21.05 -10.63 -2.13
C GLY A 486 -20.36 -11.87 -2.71
N VAL A 487 -19.23 -11.69 -3.39
CA VAL A 487 -18.40 -12.79 -3.90
C VAL A 487 -17.89 -13.65 -2.75
N VAL A 488 -17.42 -13.04 -1.67
CA VAL A 488 -16.96 -13.76 -0.48
C VAL A 488 -18.10 -14.59 0.12
N LEU A 489 -19.29 -14.03 0.31
CA LEU A 489 -20.46 -14.78 0.81
C LEU A 489 -20.81 -15.97 -0.10
N ALA A 490 -20.78 -15.77 -1.43
CA ALA A 490 -20.99 -16.84 -2.41
C ALA A 490 -19.97 -17.98 -2.24
N GLY A 491 -18.71 -17.64 -2.06
CA GLY A 491 -17.67 -18.61 -1.74
C GLY A 491 -17.99 -19.38 -0.47
N GLU A 492 -18.33 -18.67 0.60
CA GLU A 492 -18.60 -19.26 1.92
C GLU A 492 -19.73 -20.28 1.87
N ILE A 493 -20.90 -19.94 1.30
CA ILE A 493 -22.03 -20.87 1.22
C ILE A 493 -21.69 -22.12 0.41
N SER A 494 -20.92 -21.96 -0.69
CA SER A 494 -20.52 -23.08 -1.54
C SER A 494 -19.57 -24.02 -0.81
N LEU A 495 -18.54 -23.50 -0.15
CA LEU A 495 -17.55 -24.33 0.54
C LEU A 495 -18.15 -24.97 1.80
N ALA A 496 -18.89 -24.21 2.61
CA ALA A 496 -19.59 -24.72 3.79
C ALA A 496 -20.53 -25.87 3.42
N SER A 497 -21.26 -25.75 2.32
CA SER A 497 -22.11 -26.81 1.78
C SER A 497 -21.32 -28.05 1.39
N ALA A 498 -20.21 -27.90 0.65
CA ALA A 498 -19.39 -29.04 0.22
C ALA A 498 -18.75 -29.81 1.39
N ILE A 499 -18.34 -29.09 2.44
CA ILE A 499 -17.78 -29.72 3.66
C ILE A 499 -18.90 -30.47 4.39
N SER A 500 -20.06 -29.83 4.55
CA SER A 500 -21.17 -30.36 5.35
C SER A 500 -21.91 -31.52 4.67
N SER A 501 -21.94 -31.57 3.34
CA SER A 501 -22.52 -32.70 2.57
C SER A 501 -21.60 -33.92 2.47
N SER A 502 -20.36 -33.85 3.02
CA SER A 502 -19.29 -34.84 2.84
C SER A 502 -18.81 -35.03 1.38
N ASP A 503 -19.20 -34.16 0.45
CA ASP A 503 -18.75 -34.20 -0.96
C ASP A 503 -17.33 -33.65 -1.18
N TRP A 504 -16.73 -33.00 -0.17
CA TRP A 504 -15.47 -32.26 -0.27
C TRP A 504 -14.30 -33.07 -0.86
N VAL A 505 -14.14 -34.33 -0.46
CA VAL A 505 -13.03 -35.19 -0.92
C VAL A 505 -13.15 -35.53 -2.42
N SER A 506 -14.36 -35.74 -2.93
CA SER A 506 -14.58 -36.18 -4.32
C SER A 506 -14.32 -35.09 -5.36
N SER A 507 -14.61 -33.82 -5.03
CA SER A 507 -14.48 -32.69 -5.97
C SER A 507 -13.02 -32.26 -6.14
N HIS A 508 -12.25 -32.23 -5.05
CA HIS A 508 -10.80 -31.95 -5.10
C HIS A 508 -10.04 -33.07 -5.84
N GLU A 509 -10.43 -34.34 -5.66
CA GLU A 509 -9.80 -35.45 -6.39
C GLU A 509 -10.07 -35.43 -7.90
N LYS A 510 -11.27 -34.99 -8.32
CA LYS A 510 -11.68 -35.01 -9.74
C LYS A 510 -11.20 -33.81 -10.54
N TYR A 511 -11.14 -32.62 -9.93
CA TYR A 511 -10.87 -31.37 -10.64
C TYR A 511 -9.64 -30.60 -10.12
N GLY A 512 -9.12 -30.94 -8.93
CA GLY A 512 -7.95 -30.28 -8.32
C GLY A 512 -6.63 -31.00 -8.55
N ARG A 513 -6.64 -32.22 -9.10
CA ARG A 513 -5.41 -32.94 -9.49
C ARG A 513 -4.96 -32.52 -10.88
N ASN A 514 -4.12 -31.50 -10.96
CA ASN A 514 -3.20 -31.32 -12.08
C ASN A 514 -2.10 -32.38 -11.95
N ARG A 515 -2.34 -33.58 -12.49
CA ARG A 515 -1.28 -34.61 -12.67
C ARG A 515 -0.58 -34.40 -13.99
#